data_AF-A0A9E7GIV1-F1
#
_entry.id   AF-A0A9E7GIV1-F1
#
_cell.length_a   1.000
_cell.length_b   1.000
_cell.length_c   1.000
_cell.angle_alpha   90.00
_cell.angle_beta   90.00
_cell.angle_gamma   90.00
#
_symmetry.space_group_name_H-M   'P 1'
#
loop_
_entity.id
_entity.type
_entity.pdbx_description
1 polymer ?
#
loop_
_entity_poly.entity_id
_entity_poly.type
_entity_poly.pdbx_seq_one_letter_code
_entity_poly.pdbx_strand_id
1 'polypeptide(L)'
;MLGWGVLMPIGIVVARYFKNWDPLWFYSHLSIQGLGFGLGLAGVILGFGLDDDGISGVGVHEGLGIAILVGGCLQVTALLARPGKASKVRKYWNWYHHYVGRAAVVCAVANVFYGFKIAEETKPWNIGYGVFVAVWGFIAIFLELRRCASEE
;
A
#
# COMPACT_ATOMS: atom_id res chain seq x y z
N MET A 1 -7.47 6.36 4.84
CA MET A 1 -6.64 7.01 3.80
C MET A 1 -5.14 7.02 4.15
N LEU A 2 -4.68 7.76 5.16
CA LEU A 2 -3.24 8.01 5.39
C LEU A 2 -2.37 6.74 5.50
N GLY A 3 -2.82 5.72 6.26
CA GLY A 3 -2.08 4.46 6.42
C GLY A 3 -1.88 3.71 5.10
N TRP A 4 -2.93 3.03 4.63
CA TRP A 4 -2.81 2.15 3.46
C TRP A 4 -2.86 2.87 2.10
N GLY A 5 -3.51 4.03 2.03
CA GLY A 5 -3.67 4.79 0.78
C GLY A 5 -2.50 5.73 0.45
N VAL A 6 -1.70 6.15 1.43
CA VAL A 6 -0.59 7.10 1.23
C VAL A 6 0.76 6.50 1.59
N LEU A 7 0.93 5.98 2.80
CA LEU A 7 2.23 5.48 3.25
C LEU A 7 2.67 4.21 2.49
N MET A 8 1.74 3.29 2.19
CA MET A 8 2.07 2.06 1.47
C MET A 8 2.64 2.31 0.05
N PRO A 9 2.02 3.18 -0.79
CA PRO A 9 2.62 3.60 -2.06
C PRO A 9 4.02 4.20 -1.94
N ILE A 10 4.26 5.04 -0.93
CA ILE A 10 5.57 5.66 -0.68
C ILE A 10 6.60 4.58 -0.31
N GLY A 11 6.24 3.65 0.57
CA GLY A 11 7.08 2.52 0.95
C GLY A 11 7.51 1.66 -0.25
N ILE A 12 6.61 1.46 -1.23
CA ILE A 12 6.93 0.75 -2.48
C ILE A 12 7.99 1.49 -3.30
N VAL A 13 7.86 2.81 -3.45
CA VAL A 13 8.84 3.64 -4.18
C VAL A 13 10.22 3.53 -3.52
N VAL A 14 10.27 3.65 -2.18
CA VAL A 14 11.51 3.49 -1.40
C VAL A 14 12.17 2.13 -1.66
N ALA A 15 11.42 1.03 -1.52
CA ALA A 15 11.95 -0.32 -1.74
C ALA A 15 12.34 -0.61 -3.19
N ARG A 16 11.75 0.08 -4.16
CA ARG A 16 11.99 -0.17 -5.57
C ARG A 16 13.20 0.57 -6.11
N TYR A 17 13.34 1.86 -5.80
CA TYR A 17 14.30 2.75 -6.46
C TYR A 17 15.50 3.14 -5.60
N PHE A 18 15.44 2.95 -4.28
CA PHE A 18 16.52 3.37 -3.38
C PHE A 18 17.38 2.21 -2.88
N LYS A 19 17.28 1.02 -3.50
CA LYS A 19 18.03 -0.20 -3.09
C LYS A 19 19.56 -0.01 -3.01
N ASN A 20 20.11 0.94 -3.75
CA ASN A 20 21.55 1.23 -3.75
C ASN A 20 22.02 1.86 -2.41
N TRP A 21 21.11 2.34 -1.58
CA TRP A 21 21.41 2.88 -0.25
C TRP A 21 21.29 1.78 0.82
N ASP A 22 21.91 0.62 0.62
CA ASP A 22 21.92 -0.46 1.62
C ASP A 22 22.74 -0.02 2.86
N PRO A 23 22.26 -0.21 4.10
CA PRO A 23 21.00 -0.85 4.50
C PRO A 23 19.81 0.12 4.68
N LEU A 24 20.01 1.42 4.49
CA LEU A 24 19.02 2.48 4.74
C LEU A 24 17.68 2.23 4.04
N TRP A 25 17.68 1.84 2.76
CA TRP A 25 16.43 1.57 2.02
C TRP A 25 15.53 0.54 2.71
N PHE A 26 16.14 -0.48 3.33
CA PHE A 26 15.42 -1.57 3.96
C PHE A 26 14.74 -1.09 5.24
N TYR A 27 15.46 -0.34 6.07
CA TYR A 27 14.91 0.25 7.29
C TYR A 27 13.86 1.30 6.97
N SER A 28 14.10 2.20 6.00
CA SER A 28 13.11 3.18 5.58
C SER A 28 11.83 2.52 5.05
N HIS A 29 11.95 1.50 4.19
CA HIS A 29 10.80 0.73 3.74
C HIS A 29 10.06 0.08 4.92
N LEU A 30 10.78 -0.63 5.79
CA LEU A 30 10.18 -1.31 6.95
C LEU A 30 9.46 -0.32 7.87
N SER A 31 10.05 0.82 8.18
CA SER A 31 9.45 1.85 9.04
C SER A 31 8.20 2.46 8.41
N ILE A 32 8.24 2.82 7.13
CA ILE A 32 7.09 3.40 6.43
C ILE A 32 5.95 2.38 6.35
N GLN A 33 6.25 1.12 6.01
CA GLN A 33 5.24 0.05 5.96
C GLN A 33 4.68 -0.27 7.34
N GLY A 34 5.52 -0.31 8.37
CA GLY A 34 5.10 -0.55 9.75
C GLY A 34 4.13 0.52 10.25
N LEU A 35 4.48 1.80 10.06
CA LEU A 35 3.60 2.93 10.39
C LEU A 35 2.31 2.89 9.58
N GLY A 36 2.40 2.65 8.26
CA GLY A 36 1.23 2.55 7.40
C GLY A 36 0.32 1.39 7.78
N PHE A 37 0.87 0.25 8.19
CA PHE A 37 0.11 -0.92 8.64
C PHE A 37 -0.62 -0.61 9.94
N GLY A 38 0.08 -0.05 10.93
CA GLY A 38 -0.51 0.32 12.22
C GLY A 38 -1.65 1.34 12.08
N LEU A 39 -1.45 2.41 11.30
CA LEU A 39 -2.49 3.41 11.06
C LEU A 39 -3.70 2.85 10.30
N GLY A 40 -3.48 1.95 9.33
CA GLY A 40 -4.58 1.32 8.61
C GLY A 40 -5.34 0.31 9.45
N LEU A 41 -4.64 -0.47 10.29
CA LEU A 41 -5.27 -1.37 11.26
C LEU A 41 -6.13 -0.59 12.25
N ALA A 42 -5.63 0.52 12.79
CA ALA A 42 -6.41 1.42 13.63
C ALA A 42 -7.66 1.94 12.89
N GLY A 43 -7.52 2.31 11.61
CA GLY A 43 -8.65 2.72 10.78
C GLY A 43 -9.71 1.63 10.60
N VAL A 44 -9.31 0.36 10.43
CA VAL A 44 -10.26 -0.77 10.35
C VAL A 44 -10.97 -1.00 11.68
N ILE A 45 -10.23 -0.98 12.80
CA ILE A 45 -10.82 -1.15 14.14
C ILE A 45 -11.84 -0.05 14.42
N LEU A 46 -11.50 1.20 14.12
CA LEU A 46 -12.43 2.33 14.25
C LEU A 46 -13.63 2.18 13.32
N GLY A 47 -13.42 1.72 12.08
CA GLY A 47 -14.49 1.48 11.11
C GLY A 47 -15.55 0.48 11.59
N PHE A 48 -15.13 -0.62 12.22
CA PHE A 48 -16.06 -1.58 12.84
C PHE A 48 -16.82 -1.03 14.05
N GLY A 49 -16.36 0.08 14.64
CA GLY A 49 -17.04 0.76 15.74
C GLY A 49 -18.04 1.83 15.28
N LEU A 50 -18.17 2.08 13.97
CA LEU A 50 -19.13 3.04 13.43
C LEU A 50 -20.47 2.35 13.16
N ASP A 51 -21.56 3.09 13.38
CA ASP A 51 -22.90 2.69 12.97
C ASP A 51 -23.05 2.89 11.46
N ASP A 52 -23.49 1.84 10.77
CA ASP A 52 -23.68 1.81 9.32
C ASP A 52 -25.17 1.79 8.90
N ASP A 53 -26.09 1.96 9.85
CA ASP A 53 -27.53 1.95 9.60
C ASP A 53 -27.94 2.97 8.53
N GLY A 54 -28.56 2.45 7.47
CA GLY A 54 -29.06 3.26 6.35
C GLY A 54 -28.00 3.69 5.33
N ILE A 55 -26.72 3.33 5.51
CA ILE A 55 -25.64 3.68 4.56
C ILE A 55 -25.47 2.56 3.52
N SER A 56 -25.84 2.84 2.27
CA SER A 56 -25.68 1.87 1.19
C SER A 56 -24.21 1.68 0.78
N GLY A 57 -23.79 0.42 0.57
CA GLY A 57 -22.47 0.10 0.02
C GLY A 57 -21.35 -0.13 1.04
N VAL A 58 -21.61 0.04 2.34
CA VAL A 58 -20.62 -0.18 3.42
C VAL A 58 -20.02 -1.59 3.35
N GLY A 59 -20.83 -2.62 3.13
CA GLY A 59 -20.34 -4.00 3.03
C GLY A 59 -19.29 -4.25 1.93
N VAL A 60 -19.33 -3.49 0.82
CA VAL A 60 -18.28 -3.58 -0.22
C VAL A 60 -17.00 -2.91 0.24
N HIS A 61 -17.10 -1.75 0.89
CA HIS A 61 -15.95 -1.02 1.44
C HIS A 61 -15.25 -1.83 2.54
N GLU A 62 -16.05 -2.41 3.43
CA GLU A 62 -15.62 -3.28 4.51
C GLU A 62 -14.97 -4.55 3.97
N GLY A 63 -15.63 -5.25 3.03
CA GLY A 63 -15.09 -6.46 2.41
C GLY A 63 -13.75 -6.22 1.71
N LEU A 64 -13.61 -5.10 0.98
CA LEU A 64 -12.32 -4.68 0.42
C LEU A 64 -11.31 -4.34 1.52
N GLY A 65 -11.72 -3.65 2.58
CA GLY A 65 -10.89 -3.33 3.74
C GLY A 65 -10.31 -4.57 4.41
N ILE A 66 -11.13 -5.60 4.63
CA ILE A 66 -10.73 -6.90 5.18
C ILE A 66 -9.77 -7.60 4.22
N ALA A 67 -10.05 -7.62 2.91
CA ALA A 67 -9.15 -8.22 1.92
C ALA A 67 -7.76 -7.53 1.92
N ILE A 68 -7.73 -6.20 2.03
CA ILE A 68 -6.49 -5.43 2.16
C ILE A 68 -5.77 -5.77 3.47
N LEU A 69 -6.51 -5.88 4.59
CA LEU A 69 -5.95 -6.27 5.89
C LEU A 69 -5.27 -7.63 5.82
N VAL A 70 -5.94 -8.63 5.24
CA VAL A 70 -5.39 -9.97 5.01
C VAL A 70 -4.11 -9.87 4.16
N GLY A 71 -4.15 -9.11 3.06
CA GLY A 71 -2.99 -8.84 2.23
C GLY A 71 -1.84 -8.19 3.00
N GLY A 72 -2.13 -7.24 3.89
CA GLY A 72 -1.17 -6.59 4.77
C GLY A 72 -0.55 -7.54 5.80
N CYS A 73 -1.36 -8.37 6.46
CA CYS A 73 -0.88 -9.41 7.37
C CYS A 73 0.05 -10.40 6.66
N LEU A 74 -0.28 -10.79 5.42
CA LEU A 74 0.57 -11.59 4.54
C LEU A 74 1.93 -10.89 4.26
N GLN A 75 1.95 -9.56 4.10
CA GLN A 75 3.22 -8.82 3.96
C GLN A 75 4.03 -8.80 5.26
N VAL A 76 3.37 -8.67 6.42
CA VAL A 76 4.05 -8.72 7.73
C VAL A 76 4.67 -10.10 7.97
N THR A 77 3.94 -11.19 7.69
CA THR A 77 4.50 -12.55 7.80
C THR A 77 5.58 -12.82 6.75
N ALA A 78 5.53 -12.16 5.58
CA ALA A 78 6.60 -12.22 4.59
C ALA A 78 7.95 -11.77 5.18
N LEU A 79 7.96 -10.75 6.04
CA LEU A 79 9.17 -10.29 6.73
C LEU A 79 9.76 -11.40 7.61
N LEU A 80 8.93 -12.09 8.39
CA LEU A 80 9.35 -13.17 9.28
C LEU A 80 9.88 -14.37 8.48
N ALA A 81 9.27 -14.66 7.33
CA ALA A 81 9.64 -15.75 6.44
C ALA A 81 10.72 -15.36 5.40
N ARG A 82 11.39 -14.20 5.54
CA ARG A 82 12.31 -13.65 4.54
C ARG A 82 13.57 -14.54 4.37
N PRO A 83 13.77 -15.22 3.22
CA PRO A 83 14.92 -16.11 3.04
C PRO A 83 16.24 -15.34 2.89
N GLY A 84 17.37 -15.97 3.18
CA GLY A 84 18.71 -15.39 2.93
C GLY A 84 18.94 -15.03 1.45
N LYS A 85 19.81 -14.03 1.18
CA LYS A 85 20.06 -13.51 -0.18
C LYS A 85 20.52 -14.59 -1.18
N ALA A 86 21.24 -15.62 -0.71
CA ALA A 86 21.74 -16.73 -1.54
C ALA A 86 20.72 -17.89 -1.75
N SER A 87 19.55 -17.85 -1.09
CA SER A 87 18.57 -18.94 -1.16
C SER A 87 17.82 -18.95 -2.49
N LYS A 88 17.71 -20.13 -3.13
CA LYS A 88 16.87 -20.33 -4.33
C LYS A 88 15.40 -19.97 -4.10
N VAL A 89 14.90 -20.16 -2.87
CA VAL A 89 13.52 -19.84 -2.47
C VAL A 89 13.28 -18.32 -2.46
N ARG A 90 14.34 -17.51 -2.35
CA ARG A 90 14.23 -16.04 -2.31
C ARG A 90 13.54 -15.47 -3.56
N LYS A 91 13.69 -16.12 -4.71
CA LYS A 91 13.02 -15.74 -5.96
C LYS A 91 11.49 -15.82 -5.81
N TYR A 92 10.96 -16.94 -5.32
CA TYR A 92 9.53 -17.13 -5.12
C TYR A 92 8.97 -16.22 -4.03
N TRP A 93 9.73 -16.05 -2.94
CA TRP A 93 9.40 -15.08 -1.89
C TRP A 93 9.30 -13.65 -2.45
N ASN A 94 10.22 -13.23 -3.32
CA ASN A 94 10.16 -11.90 -3.95
C ASN A 94 8.92 -11.76 -4.83
N TRP A 95 8.56 -12.79 -5.64
CA TRP A 95 7.34 -12.76 -6.45
C TRP A 95 6.10 -12.60 -5.57
N TYR A 96 5.94 -13.47 -4.58
CA TYR A 96 4.85 -13.39 -3.62
C TYR A 96 4.75 -12.00 -2.97
N HIS A 97 5.85 -11.52 -2.37
CA HIS A 97 5.90 -10.24 -1.67
C HIS A 97 5.54 -9.07 -2.60
N HIS A 98 6.09 -9.06 -3.83
CA HIS A 98 5.85 -7.98 -4.78
C HIS A 98 4.43 -7.98 -5.34
N TYR A 99 3.92 -9.13 -5.80
CA TYR A 99 2.61 -9.18 -6.44
C TYR A 99 1.47 -8.98 -5.44
N VAL A 100 1.53 -9.65 -4.28
CA VAL A 100 0.50 -9.48 -3.24
C VAL A 100 0.55 -8.07 -2.66
N GLY A 101 1.75 -7.52 -2.41
CA GLY A 101 1.89 -6.15 -1.90
C GLY A 101 1.34 -5.10 -2.87
N ARG A 102 1.63 -5.22 -4.17
CA ARG A 102 1.09 -4.32 -5.21
C ARG A 102 -0.42 -4.43 -5.34
N ALA A 103 -0.96 -5.66 -5.35
CA ALA A 103 -2.40 -5.88 -5.41
C ALA A 103 -3.11 -5.23 -4.21
N ALA A 104 -2.58 -5.40 -2.99
CA ALA A 104 -3.13 -4.77 -1.79
C ALA A 104 -3.13 -3.24 -1.89
N VAL A 105 -2.08 -2.62 -2.44
CA VAL A 105 -2.04 -1.16 -2.64
C VAL A 105 -3.03 -0.69 -3.69
N VAL A 106 -3.19 -1.41 -4.81
CA VAL A 106 -4.22 -1.07 -5.82
C VAL A 106 -5.62 -1.14 -5.20
N CYS A 107 -5.91 -2.21 -4.46
CA CYS A 107 -7.16 -2.34 -3.72
C CYS A 107 -7.34 -1.22 -2.69
N ALA A 108 -6.29 -0.84 -1.96
CA ALA A 108 -6.35 0.26 -1.00
C ALA A 108 -6.65 1.61 -1.66
N VAL A 109 -6.06 1.91 -2.82
CA VAL A 109 -6.37 3.12 -3.58
C VAL A 109 -7.83 3.14 -4.02
N ALA A 110 -8.32 2.04 -4.60
CA ALA A 110 -9.72 1.92 -4.99
C ALA A 110 -10.67 2.06 -3.78
N ASN A 111 -10.32 1.42 -2.66
CA ASN A 111 -11.14 1.43 -1.46
C ASN A 111 -11.19 2.80 -0.78
N VAL A 112 -10.15 3.65 -0.93
CA VAL A 112 -10.20 5.04 -0.46
C VAL A 112 -11.20 5.86 -1.27
N PHE A 113 -11.17 5.78 -2.61
CA PHE A 113 -12.17 6.48 -3.44
C PHE A 113 -13.59 5.98 -3.19
N TYR A 114 -13.75 4.67 -3.00
CA TYR A 114 -15.04 4.08 -2.67
C TYR A 114 -15.53 4.53 -1.29
N GLY A 115 -14.64 4.61 -0.30
CA GLY A 115 -14.94 5.16 1.03
C GLY A 115 -15.38 6.63 0.97
N PHE A 116 -14.70 7.47 0.17
CA PHE A 116 -15.15 8.85 -0.03
C PHE A 116 -16.54 8.95 -0.66
N LYS A 117 -16.86 8.06 -1.59
CA LYS A 117 -18.19 8.01 -2.21
C LYS A 117 -19.27 7.68 -1.16
N ILE A 118 -19.02 6.70 -0.30
CA ILE A 118 -19.98 6.27 0.72
C ILE A 118 -20.14 7.29 1.83
N ALA A 119 -19.04 7.91 2.27
CA ALA A 119 -19.06 8.96 3.28
C ALA A 119 -19.56 10.32 2.75
N GLU A 120 -20.06 10.37 1.50
CA GLU A 120 -20.50 11.59 0.81
C GLU A 120 -19.49 12.75 0.91
N GLU A 121 -18.20 12.40 0.87
CA GLU A 121 -17.12 13.35 1.12
C GLU A 121 -17.02 14.40 0.03
N THR A 122 -16.55 15.57 0.45
CA THR A 122 -16.49 16.75 -0.43
C THR A 122 -15.57 16.52 -1.65
N LYS A 123 -15.88 17.20 -2.77
CA LYS A 123 -15.05 17.16 -3.99
C LYS A 123 -13.54 17.40 -3.74
N PRO A 124 -13.13 18.32 -2.85
CA PRO A 124 -11.72 18.51 -2.49
C PRO A 124 -10.98 17.24 -2.03
N TRP A 125 -11.59 16.35 -1.23
CA TRP A 125 -10.93 15.12 -0.79
C TRP A 125 -10.65 14.17 -1.96
N ASN A 126 -11.64 13.97 -2.83
CA ASN A 126 -11.50 13.18 -4.04
C ASN A 126 -10.41 13.74 -4.97
N ILE A 127 -10.42 15.05 -5.19
CA ILE A 127 -9.42 15.73 -6.04
C ILE A 127 -8.03 15.63 -5.39
N GLY A 128 -7.90 15.95 -4.10
CA GLY A 128 -6.61 15.94 -3.40
C GLY A 128 -5.96 14.57 -3.41
N TYR A 129 -6.74 13.52 -3.11
CA TYR A 129 -6.21 12.15 -3.18
C TYR A 129 -5.93 11.71 -4.62
N GLY A 130 -6.76 12.12 -5.59
CA GLY A 130 -6.50 11.90 -7.02
C GLY A 130 -5.18 12.52 -7.49
N VAL A 131 -4.91 13.77 -7.08
CA VAL A 131 -3.63 14.45 -7.35
C VAL A 131 -2.46 13.69 -6.72
N PHE A 132 -2.61 13.24 -5.46
CA PHE A 132 -1.59 12.42 -4.82
C PHE A 132 -1.27 11.14 -5.62
N VAL A 133 -2.30 10.38 -6.03
CA VAL A 133 -2.13 9.15 -6.81
C VAL A 133 -1.48 9.46 -8.17
N ALA A 134 -1.86 10.55 -8.83
CA ALA A 134 -1.30 10.97 -10.11
C ALA A 134 0.19 11.34 -9.97
N VAL A 135 0.56 12.12 -8.95
CA VAL A 135 1.95 12.50 -8.68
C VAL A 135 2.78 11.27 -8.32
N TRP A 136 2.27 10.40 -7.46
CA TRP A 136 2.92 9.13 -7.12
C TRP A 136 3.16 8.26 -8.36
N GLY A 137 2.14 8.10 -9.22
CA GLY A 137 2.25 7.35 -10.47
C GLY A 137 3.27 7.96 -11.44
N PHE A 138 3.25 9.28 -11.59
CA PHE A 138 4.22 10.01 -12.41
C PHE A 138 5.66 9.80 -11.91
N ILE A 139 5.90 9.94 -10.60
CA ILE A 139 7.21 9.70 -9.98
C ILE A 139 7.66 8.26 -10.25
N ALA A 140 6.78 7.28 -10.06
CA ALA A 140 7.10 5.87 -10.30
C ALA A 140 7.49 5.61 -11.77
N ILE A 141 6.71 6.14 -12.73
CA ILE A 141 7.00 6.01 -14.16
C ILE A 141 8.34 6.68 -14.48
N PHE A 142 8.55 7.92 -14.05
CA PHE A 142 9.79 8.64 -14.28
C PHE A 142 11.02 7.89 -13.74
N LEU A 143 10.94 7.37 -12.51
CA LEU A 143 12.03 6.62 -11.90
C LEU A 143 12.26 5.26 -12.60
N GLU A 144 11.21 4.60 -13.08
CA GLU A 144 11.35 3.36 -13.85
C GLU A 144 12.01 3.61 -15.21
N LEU A 145 11.62 4.68 -15.92
CA LEU A 145 12.25 5.08 -17.19
C LEU A 145 13.74 5.38 -17.01
N ARG A 146 14.10 6.14 -15.96
CA ARG A 146 15.52 6.41 -15.65
C ARG A 146 16.30 5.15 -15.34
N ARG A 147 15.69 4.20 -14.63
CA ARG A 147 16.32 2.93 -14.29
C ARG A 147 16.59 2.08 -15.54
N CYS A 148 15.60 1.96 -16.43
CA CYS A 148 15.77 1.26 -17.71
C CYS A 148 16.86 1.89 -18.57
N ALA A 149 16.88 3.22 -18.70
CA ALA A 149 17.91 3.94 -19.46
C ALA A 149 19.33 3.84 -18.86
N SER A 150 19.45 3.49 -17.57
CA SER A 150 20.76 3.27 -16.92
C SER A 150 21.24 1.82 -16.92
N GLU A 151 20.37 0.88 -17.30
CA GLU A 151 20.67 -0.55 -17.44
C GLU A 151 21.10 -0.92 -18.89
N GLU A 152 21.01 0.03 -19.83
CA GLU A 152 21.54 -0.02 -21.21
C GLU A 152 22.98 0.50 -21.28
#